data_AF-A0A2B3TTX3-F1
#
_entry.id   AF-A0A2B3TTX3-F1
#
_cell.length_a   1.000
_cell.length_b   1.000
_cell.length_c   1.000
_cell.angle_alpha   90.00
_cell.angle_beta   90.00
_cell.angle_gamma   90.00
#
_symmetry.space_group_name_H-M   'P 1'
#
loop_
_entity.id
_entity.type
_entity.pdbx_description
1 polymer ?
#
loop_
_entity_poly.entity_id
_entity_poly.type
_entity_poly.pdbx_seq_one_letter_code
_entity_poly.pdbx_strand_id
1 'polypeptide(L)' 'MYDYKFVKVEIDGWKGQPKEDYKRIITEHAEDGWEFVQVLTLTMAGYTSSMEIVFKRIK' A
#
# COMPACT_ATOMS: atom_id res chain seq x y z
N MET A 1 3.38 11.67 -18.90
CA MET A 1 3.21 10.24 -18.53
C MET A 1 3.30 10.14 -17.01
N TYR A 2 2.82 9.06 -16.39
CA TYR A 2 2.88 8.87 -14.94
C TYR A 2 3.92 7.82 -14.58
N ASP A 3 4.68 8.08 -13.52
CA ASP A 3 5.44 7.05 -12.82
C ASP A 3 4.55 6.42 -11.75
N TYR A 4 4.66 5.10 -11.56
CA TYR A 4 3.91 4.36 -10.55
C TYR A 4 4.84 3.77 -9.49
N LYS A 5 4.36 3.75 -8.24
CA LYS A 5 5.03 3.10 -7.12
C LYS A 5 4.05 2.16 -6.42
N PHE A 6 4.52 0.97 -6.07
CA PHE A 6 3.75 -0.06 -5.35
C PHE A 6 4.47 -0.36 -4.05
N VAL A 7 3.82 -0.08 -2.92
CA VAL A 7 4.35 -0.34 -1.58
C VAL A 7 3.59 -1.49 -0.96
N LYS A 8 4.27 -2.63 -0.79
CA LYS A 8 3.69 -3.81 -0.17
C LYS A 8 3.77 -3.69 1.36
N VAL A 9 2.64 -3.91 2.03
CA VAL A 9 2.54 -4.02 3.49
C VAL A 9 2.04 -5.42 3.84
N GLU A 10 2.81 -6.13 4.65
CA GLU A 10 2.43 -7.47 5.11
C GLU A 10 1.32 -7.42 6.16
N ILE A 11 0.45 -8.43 6.17
CA ILE A 11 -0.52 -8.66 7.24
C ILE A 11 0.12 -9.57 8.28
N ASP A 12 0.02 -9.18 9.56
CA ASP A 12 0.30 -10.06 10.68
C ASP A 12 -0.81 -11.11 10.78
N GLY A 13 -0.50 -12.35 10.41
CA GLY A 13 -1.44 -13.45 10.42
C GLY A 13 -2.01 -13.80 11.81
N TRP A 14 -1.34 -13.39 12.90
CA TRP A 14 -1.84 -13.62 14.27
C TRP A 14 -2.82 -12.53 14.71
N LYS A 15 -2.59 -11.29 14.29
CA LYS A 15 -3.40 -10.14 14.69
C LYS A 15 -4.48 -9.78 13.66
N GLY A 16 -4.37 -10.28 12.43
CA GLY A 16 -5.24 -9.92 11.32
C GLY A 16 -5.13 -8.44 10.93
N GLN A 17 -3.97 -7.82 11.18
CA GLN A 17 -3.74 -6.39 10.98
C GLN A 17 -2.47 -6.17 10.16
N PRO A 18 -2.36 -5.06 9.41
CA PRO A 18 -1.12 -4.67 8.76
C PRO A 18 0.04 -4.56 9.77
N LYS A 19 1.23 -5.04 9.38
CA LYS A 19 2.45 -4.90 10.19
C LYS A 19 2.95 -3.46 10.29
N GLU A 20 2.58 -2.62 9.33
CA GLU A 20 2.97 -1.22 9.24
C GLU A 20 1.73 -0.33 9.17
N ASP A 21 1.84 0.89 9.68
CA ASP A 21 0.78 1.89 9.58
C ASP A 21 0.69 2.44 8.16
N TYR A 22 -0.22 1.87 7.36
CA TYR A 22 -0.44 2.28 5.99
C TYR A 22 -0.87 3.74 5.84
N LYS A 23 -1.52 4.33 6.86
CA LYS A 23 -1.89 5.75 6.81
C LYS A 23 -0.65 6.62 6.88
N ARG A 24 0.29 6.27 7.76
CA ARG A 24 1.59 6.93 7.85
C ARG A 24 2.38 6.79 6.53
N ILE A 25 2.41 5.59 5.94
CA ILE A 25 3.07 5.37 4.64
C ILE A 25 2.47 6.29 3.57
N ILE A 26 1.13 6.42 3.52
CA ILE A 26 0.44 7.31 2.56
C ILE A 26 0.83 8.77 2.79
N THR A 27 0.84 9.25 4.04
CA THR A 27 1.18 10.65 4.34
C THR A 27 2.64 10.97 4.02
N GLU A 28 3.58 10.10 4.37
CA GLU A 28 5.00 10.29 4.07
C GLU A 28 5.25 10.33 2.54
N HIS A 29 4.56 9.47 1.78
CA HIS A 29 4.66 9.49 0.32
C HIS A 29 4.01 10.72 -0.32
N ALA A 30 2.92 11.23 0.26
CA ALA A 30 2.29 12.46 -0.19
C ALA A 30 3.21 13.67 -0.01
N GLU A 31 3.98 13.73 1.08
CA GLU A 31 5.01 14.75 1.31
C GLU A 31 6.13 14.72 0.23
N ASP A 32 6.44 13.52 -0.29
CA ASP A 32 7.38 13.30 -1.39
C ASP A 32 6.78 13.54 -2.80
N GLY A 33 5.55 14.06 -2.86
CA GLY A 33 4.85 14.38 -4.12
C GLY A 33 4.24 13.18 -4.85
N TRP A 34 4.05 12.05 -4.16
CA TRP A 34 3.31 10.90 -4.70
C TRP A 34 1.81 11.02 -4.40
N GLU A 35 0.98 10.95 -5.45
CA GLU A 35 -0.48 10.95 -5.32
C GLU A 35 -0.97 9.53 -4.99
N PHE A 36 -1.71 9.40 -3.89
CA PHE A 36 -2.38 8.14 -3.53
C PHE A 36 -3.44 7.77 -4.58
N VAL A 37 -3.40 6.51 -5.04
CA VAL A 37 -4.37 5.98 -6.02
C VAL A 37 -5.34 5.02 -5.35
N GLN A 38 -4.83 3.96 -4.71
CA GLN A 38 -5.65 2.94 -4.06
C GLN A 38 -4.82 2.06 -3.13
N VAL A 39 -5.51 1.29 -2.28
CA VAL A 39 -4.96 0.11 -1.60
C VAL A 39 -5.59 -1.13 -2.22
N LEU A 40 -4.77 -2.08 -2.64
CA LEU A 40 -5.20 -3.37 -3.19
C LEU A 40 -4.83 -4.50 -2.24
N THR A 41 -5.80 -5.35 -1.92
CA THR A 41 -5.57 -6.62 -1.23
C THR A 41 -5.86 -7.76 -2.18
N LEU A 42 -4.86 -8.57 -2.51
CA LEU A 42 -5.06 -9.80 -3.24
C LEU A 42 -5.32 -10.95 -2.25
N THR A 43 -6.54 -11.48 -2.30
CA THR A 43 -6.93 -12.64 -1.50
C THR A 43 -6.80 -13.88 -2.36
N MET A 44 -5.99 -14.84 -1.91
CA MET A 44 -5.80 -16.12 -2.58
C MET A 44 -6.32 -17.23 -1.66
N ALA A 45 -7.23 -18.07 -2.17
CA ALA A 45 -7.83 -19.17 -1.40
C ALA A 45 -8.40 -18.75 -0.02
N GLY A 46 -9.02 -17.56 0.06
CA GLY A 46 -9.59 -17.03 1.31
C GLY A 46 -8.58 -16.43 2.29
N TYR A 47 -7.29 -16.37 1.90
CA TYR A 47 -6.21 -15.83 2.73
C TYR A 47 -5.61 -14.56 2.11
N THR A 48 -5.38 -13.55 2.94
CA THR A 48 -4.72 -12.29 2.58
C THR A 48 -3.42 -12.19 3.37
N SER A 49 -2.27 -12.24 2.69
CA SER A 49 -0.95 -12.14 3.30
C SER A 49 -0.36 -10.74 3.28
N SER A 50 -0.86 -9.88 2.40
CA SER A 50 -0.38 -8.52 2.21
C SER A 50 -1.39 -7.64 1.49
N MET A 51 -1.17 -6.35 1.57
CA MET A 51 -1.80 -5.34 0.72
C MET A 51 -0.73 -4.53 -0.01
N GLU A 52 -1.10 -3.92 -1.13
CA GLU A 52 -0.25 -3.01 -1.90
C GLU A 52 -0.89 -1.63 -1.92
N ILE A 53 -0.12 -0.61 -1.55
CA ILE A 53 -0.50 0.80 -1.67
C ILE A 53 0.06 1.30 -2.99
N VAL A 54 -0.82 1.79 -3.86
CA VAL A 54 -0.47 2.24 -5.20
C VAL A 54 -0.43 3.77 -5.22
N PHE A 55 0.67 4.30 -5.72
CA PHE A 55 0.84 5.73 -5.94
C PHE A 55 1.17 6.02 -7.41
N LYS A 56 0.89 7.25 -7.83
CA LYS A 56 1.33 7.80 -9.11
C LYS A 56 1.98 9.18 -8.91
N ARG A 57 2.84 9.58 -9.84
CA ARG A 57 3.38 10.94 -9.91
C ARG A 57 3.56 11.35 -11.37
N ILE A 58 3.40 12.65 -11.66
CA ILE A 58 3.70 13.18 -13.00
C ILE A 58 5.21 13.06 -13.23
N LYS A 59 5.57 12.53 -14.40
CA LYS A 59 6.96 12.43 -14.84
C LYS A 59 7.54 13.77 -15.28
#